data_AF-A0A970LHW3-F1
#
_entry.id   AF-A0A970LHW3-F1
#
_cell.length_a   1.000
_cell.length_b   1.000
_cell.length_c   1.000
_cell.angle_alpha   90.00
_cell.angle_beta   90.00
_cell.angle_gamma   90.00
#
_symmetry.space_group_name_H-M   'P 1'
#
loop_
_entity.id
_entity.type
_entity.pdbx_description
1 polymer ?
#
loop_
_entity_poly.entity_id
_entity_poly.type
_entity_poly.pdbx_seq_one_letter_code
_entity_poly.pdbx_strand_id
1 'polypeptide(L)'
;MQYFVLYDPVTPFDKEKKFAVIRRLFDNQKISLRDRTTIMLTHDFQPVIDFVHGRFFNRFGLTTPVRAKWLQNEDGSVIEYDIDKEDLINVVELTRQVVCDNNNSIAVRIVNLRKYLELTEPNFSNDPLYHVL
;
A
#
# COMPACT_ATOMS: atom_id res chain seq x y z
N MET A 1 -25.93 -5.42 18.03
CA MET A 1 -24.76 -5.56 17.14
C MET A 1 -23.90 -4.32 17.33
N GLN A 2 -22.60 -4.47 17.62
CA GLN A 2 -21.70 -3.36 17.95
C GLN A 2 -20.76 -3.11 16.77
N TYR A 3 -20.65 -1.85 16.34
CA TYR A 3 -19.75 -1.41 15.27
C TYR A 3 -18.66 -0.52 15.85
N PHE A 4 -17.46 -0.62 15.30
CA PHE A 4 -16.33 0.22 15.67
C PHE A 4 -15.93 1.06 14.46
N VAL A 5 -15.71 2.36 14.66
CA VAL A 5 -15.21 3.27 13.63
C VAL A 5 -13.87 3.82 14.11
N LEU A 6 -12.82 3.57 13.34
CA LEU A 6 -11.48 4.07 13.60
C LEU A 6 -11.17 5.20 12.62
N TYR A 7 -10.93 6.41 13.14
CA TYR A 7 -10.49 7.54 12.35
C TYR A 7 -8.98 7.69 12.47
N ASP A 8 -8.30 7.42 11.36
CA ASP A 8 -6.87 7.60 11.16
C ASP A 8 -5.96 7.01 12.27
N PRO A 9 -6.17 5.74 12.66
CA PRO A 9 -5.64 5.19 13.91
C PRO A 9 -4.12 5.00 13.93
N VAL A 10 -3.44 5.09 12.78
CA VAL A 10 -2.03 4.71 12.67
C VAL A 10 -1.11 5.76 12.03
N THR A 11 -1.65 6.79 11.41
CA THR A 11 -0.87 7.82 10.70
C THR A 11 0.23 8.46 11.53
N PRO A 12 0.05 8.77 12.83
CA PRO A 12 1.09 9.43 13.62
C PRO A 12 2.36 8.59 13.84
N PHE A 13 2.33 7.30 13.52
CA PHE A 13 3.41 6.36 13.82
C PHE A 13 4.38 6.16 12.65
N ASP A 14 5.56 5.61 12.93
CA ASP A 14 6.46 5.09 11.89
C ASP A 14 6.00 3.71 11.37
N LYS A 15 6.61 3.20 10.30
CA LYS A 15 6.21 1.96 9.64
C LYS A 15 6.13 0.75 10.59
N GLU A 16 7.11 0.58 11.47
CA GLU A 16 7.17 -0.56 12.40
C GLU A 16 6.05 -0.45 13.45
N LYS A 17 5.85 0.75 13.98
CA LYS A 17 4.78 1.03 14.95
C LYS A 17 3.39 0.92 14.33
N LYS A 18 3.19 1.36 13.08
CA LYS A 18 1.91 1.17 12.33
C LYS A 18 1.53 -0.29 12.31
N PHE A 19 2.46 -1.15 11.88
CA PHE A 19 2.26 -2.59 11.84
C PHE A 19 1.91 -3.16 13.23
N ALA A 20 2.67 -2.78 14.26
CA ALA A 20 2.44 -3.25 15.63
C ALA A 20 1.06 -2.85 16.17
N VAL A 21 0.60 -1.62 15.88
CA VAL A 21 -0.71 -1.12 16.30
C VAL A 21 -1.84 -1.85 15.57
N ILE A 22 -1.79 -1.96 14.24
CA ILE A 22 -2.79 -2.73 13.46
C ILE A 22 -2.85 -4.16 13.99
N ARG A 23 -1.70 -4.81 14.16
CA ARG A 23 -1.65 -6.17 14.72
C ARG A 23 -2.30 -6.22 16.10
N ARG A 24 -1.96 -5.32 17.01
CA ARG A 24 -2.53 -5.31 18.37
C ARG A 24 -4.04 -5.08 18.37
N LEU A 25 -4.56 -4.25 17.46
CA LEU A 25 -5.98 -3.98 17.32
C LEU A 25 -6.76 -5.21 16.86
N PHE A 26 -6.16 -6.08 16.04
CA PHE A 26 -6.87 -7.19 15.39
C PHE A 26 -6.37 -8.61 15.77
N ASP A 27 -5.37 -8.76 16.65
CA ASP A 27 -4.87 -10.07 17.15
C ASP A 27 -5.78 -10.67 18.25
N ASN A 28 -5.76 -12.00 18.41
CA ASN A 28 -6.67 -12.77 19.26
C ASN A 28 -6.22 -12.94 20.72
N GLN A 29 -5.03 -12.46 21.08
CA GLN A 29 -4.46 -12.80 22.39
C GLN A 29 -5.04 -11.98 23.57
N LYS A 30 -5.78 -10.89 23.31
CA LYS A 30 -6.35 -9.97 24.33
C LYS A 30 -7.67 -9.34 23.83
N ILE A 31 -8.27 -8.41 24.58
CA ILE A 31 -9.36 -7.55 24.08
C ILE A 31 -8.89 -6.88 22.78
N SER A 32 -9.61 -7.16 21.69
CA SER A 32 -9.30 -6.72 20.34
C SER A 32 -10.57 -6.56 19.50
N LEU A 33 -10.40 -6.02 18.30
CA LEU A 33 -11.42 -5.86 17.27
C LEU A 33 -11.49 -7.07 16.34
N ARG A 34 -10.80 -8.16 16.68
CA ARG A 34 -10.89 -9.42 15.93
C ARG A 34 -12.35 -9.89 15.89
N ASP A 35 -12.80 -10.29 14.70
CA ASP A 35 -14.17 -10.79 14.45
C ASP A 35 -15.27 -9.78 14.84
N ARG A 36 -14.92 -8.49 14.98
CA ARG A 36 -15.85 -7.37 15.13
C ARG A 36 -15.98 -6.63 13.80
N THR A 37 -17.19 -6.16 13.50
CA THR A 37 -17.38 -5.27 12.35
C THR A 37 -16.75 -3.91 12.65
N THR A 38 -15.67 -3.61 11.94
CA THR A 38 -14.88 -2.39 12.10
C THR A 38 -14.76 -1.67 10.77
N ILE A 39 -15.02 -0.37 10.77
CA ILE A 39 -14.71 0.53 9.65
C ILE A 39 -13.47 1.32 10.03
N MET A 40 -12.46 1.31 9.18
CA MET A 40 -11.25 2.10 9.36
C MET A 40 -11.14 3.10 8.21
N LEU A 41 -11.16 4.38 8.56
CA LEU A 41 -10.93 5.48 7.62
C LEU A 41 -9.52 5.97 7.85
N THR A 42 -8.69 5.96 6.81
CA THR A 42 -7.31 6.43 6.90
C THR A 42 -6.86 6.96 5.55
N HIS A 43 -5.92 7.90 5.58
CA HIS A 43 -5.20 8.35 4.39
C HIS A 43 -3.86 7.59 4.20
N ASP A 44 -3.59 6.62 5.07
CA ASP A 44 -2.41 5.78 5.02
C ASP A 44 -2.64 4.51 4.20
N PHE A 45 -1.70 4.20 3.31
CA PHE A 45 -1.76 3.01 2.45
C PHE A 45 -1.19 1.75 3.10
N GLN A 46 -0.39 1.88 4.18
CA GLN A 46 0.26 0.75 4.83
C GLN A 46 -0.75 -0.31 5.32
N PRO A 47 -1.88 0.05 5.97
CA PRO A 47 -2.85 -0.95 6.38
C PRO A 47 -3.49 -1.69 5.19
N VAL A 48 -3.74 -0.98 4.08
CA VAL A 48 -4.26 -1.60 2.85
C VAL A 48 -3.29 -2.64 2.32
N ILE A 49 -1.98 -2.33 2.28
CA ILE A 49 -0.94 -3.27 1.85
C ILE A 49 -0.90 -4.49 2.77
N ASP A 50 -0.94 -4.29 4.09
CA ASP A 50 -0.80 -5.37 5.07
C ASP A 50 -2.01 -6.33 5.04
N PHE A 51 -3.22 -5.82 4.79
CA PHE A 51 -4.45 -6.61 4.70
C PHE A 51 -4.71 -7.21 3.31
N VAL A 52 -4.50 -6.46 2.23
CA VAL A 52 -4.91 -6.83 0.86
C VAL A 52 -3.79 -7.52 0.08
N HIS A 53 -2.59 -6.91 -0.01
CA HIS A 53 -1.52 -7.42 -0.88
C HIS A 53 -0.90 -8.73 -0.36
N GLY A 54 -0.69 -8.81 0.95
CA GLY A 54 0.15 -9.86 1.53
C GLY A 54 -0.56 -11.10 2.06
N ARG A 55 -1.88 -11.01 2.35
CA ARG A 55 -2.49 -11.89 3.38
C ARG A 55 -1.54 -12.04 4.58
N PHE A 56 -0.78 -10.99 4.89
CA PHE A 56 0.40 -11.09 5.76
C PHE A 56 -0.10 -11.43 7.15
N PHE A 57 -1.21 -10.81 7.56
CA PHE A 57 -1.97 -11.15 8.74
C PHE A 57 -2.58 -12.56 8.74
N ASN A 58 -2.91 -13.16 7.59
CA ASN A 58 -3.34 -14.57 7.54
C ASN A 58 -2.23 -15.50 8.03
N ARG A 59 -0.95 -15.17 7.74
CA ARG A 59 0.20 -15.93 8.27
C ARG A 59 0.30 -15.83 9.80
N PHE A 60 -0.30 -14.81 10.40
CA PHE A 60 -0.41 -14.60 11.84
C PHE A 60 -1.79 -15.00 12.40
N GLY A 61 -2.60 -15.77 11.67
CA GLY A 61 -3.88 -16.29 12.14
C GLY A 61 -5.02 -15.27 12.18
N LEU A 62 -4.85 -14.12 11.51
CA LEU A 62 -5.89 -13.13 11.26
C LEU A 62 -6.60 -13.49 9.95
N THR A 63 -7.77 -14.09 10.07
CA THR A 63 -8.56 -14.59 8.93
C THR A 63 -9.78 -13.75 8.63
N THR A 64 -9.97 -12.65 9.36
CA THR A 64 -11.10 -11.75 9.18
C THR A 64 -11.09 -11.20 7.75
N PRO A 65 -12.17 -11.35 6.96
CA PRO A 65 -12.24 -10.79 5.63
C PRO A 65 -12.11 -9.27 5.68
N VAL A 66 -11.28 -8.71 4.80
CA VAL A 66 -11.11 -7.27 4.66
C VAL A 66 -11.63 -6.85 3.29
N ARG A 67 -12.45 -5.80 3.26
CA ARG A 67 -12.87 -5.12 2.05
C ARG A 67 -12.24 -3.74 2.07
N ALA A 68 -11.33 -3.48 1.14
CA ALA A 68 -10.67 -2.19 1.01
C ALA A 68 -11.36 -1.39 -0.09
N LYS A 69 -11.62 -0.10 0.19
CA LYS A 69 -12.24 0.84 -0.74
C LYS A 69 -11.40 2.12 -0.80
N TRP A 70 -11.17 2.64 -2.00
CA TRP A 70 -10.66 3.98 -2.22
C TRP A 70 -11.83 4.95 -2.34
N LEU A 71 -11.80 6.03 -1.57
CA LEU A 71 -12.82 7.08 -1.59
C LEU A 71 -12.29 8.27 -2.37
N GLN A 72 -13.01 8.67 -3.41
CA GLN A 72 -12.65 9.83 -4.24
C GLN A 72 -13.83 10.79 -4.35
N ASN A 73 -13.55 12.09 -4.31
CA ASN A 73 -14.53 13.10 -4.67
C ASN A 73 -14.47 13.34 -6.19
N GLU A 74 -15.59 13.14 -6.86
CA GLU A 74 -15.77 13.43 -8.29
C GLU A 74 -16.98 14.35 -8.42
N ASP A 75 -16.71 15.60 -8.83
CA ASP A 75 -17.72 16.64 -9.02
C ASP A 75 -18.67 16.83 -7.83
N GLY A 76 -18.14 16.76 -6.60
CA GLY A 76 -18.91 16.91 -5.36
C GLY A 76 -19.57 15.62 -4.87
N SER A 77 -19.47 14.53 -5.61
CA SER A 77 -19.96 13.20 -5.21
C SER A 77 -18.83 12.33 -4.68
N VAL A 78 -19.05 11.62 -3.57
CA VAL A 78 -18.08 10.64 -3.05
C VAL A 78 -18.33 9.30 -3.73
N ILE A 79 -17.32 8.80 -4.44
CA ILE A 79 -17.35 7.51 -5.14
C ILE A 79 -16.41 6.54 -4.45
N GLU A 80 -16.83 5.28 -4.40
CA GLU A 80 -16.10 4.15 -3.82
C GLU A 80 -15.56 3.22 -4.91
N TYR A 81 -14.25 2.98 -4.90
CA TYR A 81 -13.59 2.02 -5.78
C TYR A 81 -13.09 0.84 -4.95
N ASP A 82 -13.35 -0.40 -5.37
CA ASP A 82 -12.72 -1.57 -4.74
C ASP A 82 -11.20 -1.50 -4.93
N ILE A 83 -10.46 -1.91 -3.88
CA ILE A 83 -9.01 -2.11 -3.96
C ILE A 83 -8.78 -3.61 -3.83
N ASP A 84 -8.36 -4.21 -4.93
CA ASP A 84 -7.97 -5.61 -5.01
C ASP A 84 -6.45 -5.77 -4.95
N LYS A 85 -5.99 -7.03 -4.88
CA LYS A 85 -4.56 -7.32 -4.76
C LYS A 85 -3.79 -6.88 -6.00
N GLU A 86 -4.42 -6.98 -7.16
CA GLU A 86 -3.90 -6.67 -8.48
C GLU A 86 -3.64 -5.16 -8.66
N ASP A 87 -4.38 -4.31 -7.93
CA ASP A 87 -4.19 -2.85 -7.93
C ASP A 87 -2.92 -2.42 -7.17
N LEU A 88 -2.38 -3.32 -6.33
CA LEU A 88 -1.22 -3.05 -5.49
C LEU A 88 0.06 -3.50 -6.19
N ILE A 89 0.57 -2.64 -7.08
CA ILE A 89 1.76 -2.90 -7.88
C ILE A 89 3.00 -2.31 -7.19
N ASN A 90 4.05 -3.12 -7.08
CA ASN A 90 5.35 -2.66 -6.58
C ASN A 90 5.97 -1.63 -7.55
N VAL A 91 6.56 -0.57 -7.03
CA VAL A 91 7.18 0.50 -7.83
C VAL A 91 8.21 0.01 -8.85
N VAL A 92 8.99 -1.03 -8.54
CA VAL A 92 9.95 -1.65 -9.48
C VAL A 92 9.22 -2.29 -10.65
N GLU A 93 8.14 -3.02 -10.39
CA GLU A 93 7.34 -3.66 -11.44
C GLU A 93 6.58 -2.61 -12.26
N LEU A 94 6.01 -1.59 -11.61
CA LEU A 94 5.31 -0.49 -12.28
C LEU A 94 6.25 0.26 -13.26
N THR A 95 7.42 0.66 -12.77
CA THR A 95 8.42 1.36 -13.60
C THR A 95 8.85 0.50 -14.78
N ARG A 96 9.08 -0.81 -14.58
CA ARG A 96 9.37 -1.76 -15.65
C ARG A 96 8.25 -1.83 -16.69
N GLN A 97 6.99 -1.92 -16.26
CA GLN A 97 5.84 -1.99 -17.16
C GLN A 97 5.73 -0.72 -18.02
N VAL A 98 5.89 0.46 -17.41
CA VAL A 98 5.85 1.74 -18.13
C VAL A 98 6.97 1.83 -19.18
N VAL A 99 8.18 1.36 -18.86
CA VAL A 99 9.32 1.31 -19.79
C VAL A 99 9.05 0.41 -21.00
N CYS A 100 8.41 -0.74 -20.78
CA CYS A 100 8.14 -1.74 -21.81
C CYS A 100 6.94 -1.39 -22.70
N ASP A 101 6.05 -0.48 -22.28
CA ASP A 101 4.88 -0.09 -23.05
C ASP A 101 5.21 0.96 -24.12
N ASN A 102 5.13 0.54 -25.40
CA ASN A 102 5.41 1.38 -26.56
C ASN A 102 4.33 2.45 -26.83
N ASN A 103 3.18 2.40 -26.15
CA ASN A 103 2.18 3.46 -26.23
C ASN A 103 2.60 4.70 -25.43
N ASN A 104 3.50 4.55 -24.45
CA ASN A 104 4.03 5.66 -23.69
C ASN A 104 5.05 6.45 -24.51
N SER A 105 5.08 7.77 -24.31
CA SER A 105 6.08 8.63 -24.94
C SER A 105 7.50 8.23 -24.53
N ILE A 106 8.47 8.47 -25.41
CA ILE A 106 9.89 8.21 -25.12
C ILE A 106 10.33 8.89 -23.82
N ALA A 107 9.87 10.12 -23.57
CA ALA A 107 10.18 10.85 -22.33
C ALA A 107 9.67 10.13 -21.07
N VAL A 108 8.41 9.65 -21.08
CA VAL A 108 7.83 8.91 -19.95
C VAL A 108 8.59 7.61 -19.70
N ARG A 109 8.96 6.90 -20.79
CA ARG A 109 9.72 5.64 -20.72
C ARG A 109 11.13 5.87 -20.17
N ILE A 110 11.83 6.91 -20.60
CA ILE A 110 13.19 7.23 -20.11
C ILE A 110 13.18 7.57 -18.61
N VAL A 111 12.23 8.40 -18.16
CA VAL A 111 12.12 8.76 -16.73
C VAL A 111 11.88 7.53 -15.87
N ASN A 112 11.00 6.62 -16.32
CA ASN A 112 10.74 5.37 -15.60
C ASN A 112 11.90 4.38 -15.70
N LEU A 113 12.65 4.35 -16.80
CA LEU A 113 13.84 3.52 -16.95
C LEU A 113 14.91 3.94 -15.96
N ARG A 114 15.20 5.24 -15.87
CA ARG A 114 16.12 5.76 -14.86
C ARG A 114 15.66 5.36 -13.47
N LYS A 115 14.37 5.54 -13.15
CA LYS A 115 13.85 5.18 -11.83
C LYS A 115 13.95 3.69 -11.54
N TYR A 116 13.70 2.85 -12.53
CA TYR A 116 13.86 1.41 -12.44
C TYR A 116 15.31 1.04 -12.10
N LEU A 117 16.29 1.58 -12.84
CA LEU A 117 17.72 1.34 -12.59
C LEU A 117 18.14 1.78 -11.19
N GLU A 118 17.72 2.96 -10.74
CA GLU A 118 17.96 3.46 -9.37
C GLU A 118 17.46 2.48 -8.29
N LEU A 119 16.37 1.75 -8.56
CA LEU A 119 15.76 0.82 -7.61
C LEU A 119 16.34 -0.60 -7.70
N THR A 120 16.92 -0.99 -8.83
CA THR A 120 17.41 -2.36 -9.07
C THR A 120 18.93 -2.50 -9.00
N GLU A 121 19.69 -1.43 -9.22
CA GLU A 121 21.15 -1.47 -9.21
C GLU A 121 21.70 -1.08 -7.83
N PRO A 122 22.29 -2.02 -7.08
CA PRO A 122 22.97 -1.69 -5.82
C PRO A 122 24.26 -0.91 -6.13
N ASN A 123 24.47 0.21 -5.44
CA ASN A 123 25.67 1.08 -5.46
C ASN A 123 25.70 2.28 -6.42
N PHE A 124 24.56 2.84 -6.82
CA PHE A 124 24.51 4.11 -7.59
C PHE A 124 25.30 5.27 -6.94
N SER A 125 25.51 5.24 -5.62
CA SER A 125 26.31 6.23 -4.89
C SER A 125 27.82 6.15 -5.14
N ASN A 126 28.30 5.00 -5.63
CA ASN A 126 29.72 4.76 -5.94
C ASN A 126 30.02 4.93 -7.43
N ASP A 127 28.99 5.08 -8.27
CA ASP A 127 29.18 5.32 -9.69
C ASP A 127 29.57 6.78 -9.94
N PRO A 128 30.50 7.04 -10.88
CA PRO A 128 30.86 8.40 -11.24
C PRO A 128 29.63 9.21 -11.68
N LEU A 129 29.56 10.49 -11.26
CA LEU A 129 28.41 11.40 -11.50
C LEU A 129 27.92 11.47 -12.96
N TYR A 130 28.75 11.11 -13.94
CA TYR A 130 28.41 11.10 -15.36
C TYR A 130 27.69 9.82 -15.85
N HIS A 131 27.57 8.79 -15.01
CA HIS A 131 26.77 7.59 -15.29
C HIS A 131 25.30 7.74 -14.90
N VAL A 132 24.93 8.82 -14.21
CA VAL A 132 23.56 9.15 -13.81
C VAL A 132 23.09 10.37 -14.62
N LEU A 133 22.87 10.19 -15.93
CA LEU A 133 22.21 11.16 -16.79
C LEU A 133 20.77 10.72 -17.08
#